data_AF-A0A2W4VNY8-F1
#
_entry.id   AF-A0A2W4VNY8-F1
#
_cell.length_a   1.000
_cell.length_b   1.000
_cell.length_c   1.000
_cell.angle_alpha   90.00
_cell.angle_beta   90.00
_cell.angle_gamma   90.00
#
_symmetry.space_group_name_H-M   'P 1'
#
loop_
_entity.id
_entity.type
_entity.pdbx_description
1 polymer ?
#
loop_
_entity_poly.entity_id
_entity_poly.type
_entity_poly.pdbx_seq_one_letter_code
_entity_poly.pdbx_strand_id
1 'polypeptide(L)'
;MLKSLKTTRLDRVESAYLAILRVAVLAVATLCLLAAIGFAADGLWRIAVSTDVEEEKTAVSPADVVSAMKTPTPPRQASGQSEISSGVRQRHATFQANVFRPYYAAYKRASDAYKKDEDKTLTEAELLSALGYDLGAYAAGSSLATKRFVENPEYQQQAQAAVAAAMSDPGTVRLLAEYKAAEKTAQSCSTVTEQRRGWDSSSTACSDWFYTPYGCEVTRNVPVERCVPAYPDGIVSPFVAFGRADGTFRTLWAARAESNASDAYRTLTERENTRAAIGPRLLIALQIIGGFLAVMFFFLIIAVERHLRRLAQSPSLVTDVEPRV
;
A
#
# COMPACT_ATOMS: atom_id res chain seq x y z
N MET A 1 -57.15 67.09 -24.46
CA MET A 1 -57.26 65.63 -24.74
C MET A 1 -55.93 64.88 -24.96
N LEU A 2 -54.83 65.50 -25.42
CA LEU A 2 -53.54 64.79 -25.63
C LEU A 2 -52.77 64.37 -24.35
N LYS A 3 -53.03 64.98 -23.19
CA LYS A 3 -52.34 64.63 -21.92
C LYS A 3 -52.80 63.29 -21.33
N SER A 4 -54.06 62.91 -21.54
CA SER A 4 -54.65 61.67 -20.98
C SER A 4 -54.24 60.39 -21.73
N LEU A 5 -53.90 60.50 -23.02
CA LEU A 5 -53.39 59.38 -23.84
C LEU A 5 -51.91 59.06 -23.59
N LYS A 6 -51.12 60.04 -23.09
CA LYS A 6 -49.72 59.82 -22.72
C LYS A 6 -49.59 59.09 -21.39
N THR A 7 -50.43 59.38 -20.40
CA THR A 7 -50.41 58.70 -19.10
C THR A 7 -50.83 57.23 -19.21
N THR A 8 -51.85 56.91 -20.00
CA THR A 8 -52.31 55.51 -20.20
C THR A 8 -51.30 54.62 -20.94
N ARG A 9 -50.48 55.18 -21.85
CA ARG A 9 -49.39 54.42 -22.49
C ARG A 9 -48.20 54.26 -21.54
N LEU A 10 -47.90 55.24 -20.70
CA LEU A 10 -46.83 55.14 -19.70
C LEU A 10 -47.15 54.09 -18.65
N ASP A 11 -48.38 54.09 -18.11
CA ASP A 11 -48.84 53.11 -17.11
C ASP A 11 -48.80 51.67 -17.65
N ARG A 12 -49.12 51.47 -18.94
CA ARG A 12 -49.02 50.16 -19.58
C ARG A 12 -47.59 49.68 -19.72
N VAL A 13 -46.67 50.54 -20.17
CA VAL A 13 -45.25 50.19 -20.30
C VAL A 13 -44.64 49.93 -18.92
N GLU A 14 -44.99 50.73 -17.91
CA GLU A 14 -44.57 50.52 -16.53
C GLU A 14 -45.10 49.20 -15.96
N SER A 15 -46.39 48.88 -16.21
CA SER A 15 -46.97 47.60 -15.76
C SER A 15 -46.33 46.38 -16.43
N ALA A 16 -46.00 46.47 -17.73
CA ALA A 16 -45.35 45.41 -18.47
C ALA A 16 -43.90 45.24 -18.01
N TYR A 17 -43.18 46.34 -17.78
CA TYR A 17 -41.82 46.33 -17.25
C TYR A 17 -41.78 45.70 -15.85
N LEU A 18 -42.70 46.09 -14.96
CA LEU A 18 -42.83 45.49 -13.63
C LEU A 18 -43.20 44.00 -13.68
N ALA A 19 -44.04 43.58 -14.63
CA ALA A 19 -44.39 42.17 -14.81
C ALA A 19 -43.18 41.33 -15.28
N ILE A 20 -42.43 41.83 -16.27
CA ILE A 20 -41.22 41.17 -16.78
C ILE A 20 -40.16 41.09 -15.69
N LEU A 21 -39.93 42.18 -14.95
CA LEU A 21 -38.96 42.22 -13.86
C LEU A 21 -39.31 41.21 -12.76
N ARG A 22 -40.62 41.03 -12.47
CA ARG A 22 -41.09 40.04 -11.49
C ARG A 22 -40.84 38.61 -11.97
N VAL A 23 -41.11 38.31 -13.24
CA VAL A 23 -40.85 36.98 -13.82
C VAL A 23 -39.34 36.70 -13.86
N ALA A 24 -38.53 37.69 -14.26
CA ALA A 24 -37.07 37.55 -14.30
C ALA A 24 -36.48 37.28 -12.92
N VAL A 25 -36.91 38.02 -11.89
CA VAL A 25 -36.47 37.76 -10.51
C VAL A 25 -36.93 36.39 -10.02
N LEU A 26 -38.17 35.97 -10.33
CA LEU A 26 -38.68 34.67 -9.91
C LEU A 26 -37.92 33.52 -10.60
N ALA A 27 -37.52 33.70 -11.86
CA ALA A 27 -36.64 32.76 -12.56
C ALA A 27 -35.26 32.66 -11.91
N VAL A 28 -34.62 33.79 -11.59
CA VAL A 28 -33.32 33.81 -10.89
C VAL A 28 -33.43 33.16 -9.50
N ALA A 29 -34.47 33.49 -8.75
CA ALA A 29 -34.79 32.88 -7.46
C ALA A 29 -34.91 31.35 -7.55
N THR A 30 -35.62 30.85 -8.56
CA THR A 30 -35.81 29.41 -8.78
C THR A 30 -34.48 28.73 -9.12
N LEU A 31 -33.65 29.38 -9.94
CA LEU A 31 -32.32 28.89 -10.30
C LEU A 31 -31.37 28.83 -9.09
N CYS A 32 -31.40 29.86 -8.24
CA CYS A 32 -30.67 29.88 -6.97
C CYS A 32 -31.14 28.77 -6.01
N LEU A 33 -32.45 28.52 -5.92
CA LEU A 33 -33.01 27.45 -5.09
C LEU A 33 -32.55 26.07 -5.59
N LEU A 34 -32.62 25.82 -6.90
CA LEU A 34 -32.14 24.56 -7.50
C LEU A 34 -30.64 24.36 -7.27
N ALA A 35 -29.84 25.41 -7.43
CA ALA A 35 -28.41 25.37 -7.13
C ALA A 35 -28.16 25.05 -5.65
N ALA A 36 -28.88 25.69 -4.73
CA ALA A 36 -28.76 25.44 -3.30
C ALA A 36 -29.11 24.00 -2.91
N ILE A 37 -30.19 23.44 -3.48
CA ILE A 37 -30.56 22.02 -3.30
C ILE A 37 -29.46 21.10 -3.82
N GLY A 38 -28.92 21.40 -5.01
CA GLY A 38 -27.80 20.64 -5.59
C GLY A 38 -26.56 20.63 -4.70
N PHE A 39 -26.17 21.80 -4.17
CA PHE A 39 -25.04 21.91 -3.24
C PHE A 39 -25.29 21.21 -1.91
N ALA A 40 -26.52 21.30 -1.37
CA ALA A 40 -26.89 20.61 -0.14
C ALA A 40 -26.84 19.08 -0.30
N ALA A 41 -27.34 18.55 -1.43
CA ALA A 41 -27.31 17.13 -1.75
C ALA A 41 -25.87 16.61 -1.95
N ASP A 42 -25.02 17.35 -2.69
CA ASP A 42 -23.59 17.02 -2.86
C ASP A 42 -22.85 17.04 -1.50
N GLY A 43 -23.16 18.02 -0.64
CA GLY A 43 -22.61 18.13 0.71
C GLY A 43 -23.00 16.94 1.61
N LEU A 44 -24.30 16.61 1.66
CA LEU A 44 -24.81 15.48 2.45
C LEU A 44 -24.22 14.15 1.96
N TRP A 45 -24.16 13.94 0.64
CA TRP A 45 -23.57 12.73 0.05
C TRP A 45 -22.12 12.56 0.48
N ARG A 46 -21.30 13.61 0.39
CA ARG A 46 -19.88 13.57 0.76
C ARG A 46 -19.64 13.35 2.26
N ILE A 47 -20.55 13.80 3.12
CA ILE A 47 -20.52 13.53 4.56
C ILE A 47 -20.90 12.06 4.85
N ALA A 48 -21.85 11.51 4.08
CA ALA A 48 -22.33 10.14 4.27
C ALA A 48 -21.35 9.06 3.79
N VAL A 49 -20.43 9.36 2.87
CA VAL A 49 -19.40 8.40 2.41
C VAL A 49 -18.36 8.16 3.52
N SER A 50 -18.21 6.90 3.92
CA SER A 50 -17.23 6.47 4.93
C SER A 50 -15.79 6.80 4.51
N THR A 51 -14.98 7.27 5.46
CA THR A 51 -13.55 7.54 5.27
C THR A 51 -12.68 6.31 5.45
N ASP A 52 -13.21 5.24 6.02
CA ASP A 52 -12.40 4.07 6.30
C ASP A 52 -12.10 3.38 4.97
N VAL A 53 -10.81 3.40 4.60
CA VAL A 53 -10.26 2.59 3.53
C VAL A 53 -9.54 1.46 4.23
N GLU A 54 -10.12 0.28 4.18
CA GLU A 54 -9.40 -0.93 4.58
C GLU A 54 -8.36 -1.25 3.51
N GLU A 55 -7.13 -1.55 3.95
CA GLU A 55 -6.09 -2.06 3.06
C GLU A 55 -6.57 -3.37 2.43
N GLU A 56 -6.46 -3.48 1.10
CA GLU A 56 -6.80 -4.72 0.41
C GLU A 56 -5.89 -5.86 0.90
N LYS A 57 -6.48 -7.03 1.14
CA LYS A 57 -5.71 -8.19 1.62
C LYS A 57 -4.61 -8.55 0.62
N THR A 58 -3.39 -8.73 1.11
CA THR A 58 -2.27 -9.17 0.28
C THR A 58 -2.45 -10.63 -0.12
N ALA A 59 -2.59 -10.86 -1.42
CA ALA A 59 -2.66 -12.20 -2.01
C ALA A 59 -1.55 -12.38 -3.05
N VAL A 60 -0.80 -13.47 -2.93
CA VAL A 60 0.18 -13.92 -3.93
C VAL A 60 -0.26 -15.28 -4.44
N SER A 61 -0.44 -15.41 -5.76
CA SER A 61 -0.83 -16.70 -6.33
C SER A 61 0.37 -17.64 -6.42
N PRO A 62 0.17 -18.96 -6.26
CA PRO A 62 1.25 -19.93 -6.47
C PRO A 62 1.87 -19.86 -7.88
N ALA A 63 1.09 -19.48 -8.89
CA ALA A 63 1.54 -19.36 -10.27
C ALA A 63 2.54 -18.19 -10.47
N ASP A 64 2.38 -17.10 -9.73
CA ASP A 64 3.29 -15.95 -9.80
C ASP A 64 4.68 -16.33 -9.27
N VAL A 65 4.72 -17.13 -8.21
CA VAL A 65 5.97 -17.62 -7.59
C VAL A 65 6.71 -18.56 -8.54
N VAL A 66 6.00 -19.52 -9.13
CA VAL A 66 6.55 -20.42 -10.17
C VAL A 66 7.14 -19.62 -11.33
N SER A 67 6.43 -18.59 -11.81
CA SER A 67 6.87 -17.78 -12.94
C SER A 67 8.12 -16.95 -12.62
N ALA A 68 8.21 -16.42 -11.40
CA ALA A 68 9.30 -15.55 -10.97
C ALA A 68 10.58 -16.29 -10.53
N MET A 69 10.53 -17.59 -10.28
CA MET A 69 11.68 -18.42 -9.91
C MET A 69 12.78 -18.54 -10.97
N LYS A 70 12.57 -17.98 -12.18
CA LYS A 70 13.56 -17.97 -13.28
C LYS A 70 14.75 -17.04 -13.04
N THR A 71 14.73 -16.24 -11.98
CA THR A 71 15.77 -15.22 -11.68
C THR A 71 16.56 -15.61 -10.43
N PRO A 72 17.92 -15.56 -10.43
CA PRO A 72 18.72 -15.90 -9.27
C PRO A 72 18.54 -14.92 -8.10
N THR A 73 18.46 -15.44 -6.88
CA THR A 73 18.34 -14.65 -5.63
C THR A 73 19.73 -14.36 -5.03
N PRO A 74 20.01 -13.12 -4.57
CA PRO A 74 21.29 -12.78 -3.93
C PRO A 74 21.45 -13.36 -2.51
N PRO A 75 22.69 -13.53 -2.01
CA PRO A 75 22.99 -14.10 -0.69
C PRO A 75 22.70 -13.13 0.48
N ARG A 76 22.44 -13.70 1.67
CA ARG A 76 21.90 -13.01 2.85
C ARG A 76 22.93 -12.91 4.00
N GLN A 77 22.89 -11.81 4.75
CA GLN A 77 23.69 -11.58 5.96
C GLN A 77 22.91 -11.90 7.25
N ALA A 78 23.62 -12.42 8.27
CA ALA A 78 23.08 -12.81 9.57
C ALA A 78 23.04 -11.63 10.57
N SER A 79 22.06 -11.63 11.49
CA SER A 79 21.87 -10.60 12.52
C SER A 79 22.11 -11.14 13.94
N GLY A 80 22.69 -10.30 14.80
CA GLY A 80 23.19 -10.64 16.15
C GLY A 80 22.12 -10.83 17.25
N GLN A 81 22.59 -11.33 18.40
CA GLN A 81 21.76 -11.78 19.52
C GLN A 81 21.37 -10.62 20.47
N SER A 82 20.08 -10.53 20.79
CA SER A 82 19.54 -9.76 21.92
C SER A 82 18.77 -10.69 22.86
N GLU A 83 18.55 -10.25 24.10
CA GLU A 83 17.83 -11.03 25.11
C GLU A 83 16.37 -11.28 24.69
N ILE A 84 16.02 -12.55 24.49
CA ILE A 84 14.75 -12.95 23.86
C ILE A 84 13.68 -13.17 24.94
N SER A 85 12.60 -12.40 24.89
CA SER A 85 11.47 -12.51 25.84
C SER A 85 10.76 -13.87 25.76
N SER A 86 10.15 -14.31 26.87
CA SER A 86 9.45 -15.60 26.96
C SER A 86 8.27 -15.70 25.97
N GLY A 87 7.52 -14.61 25.78
CA GLY A 87 6.41 -14.57 24.82
C GLY A 87 6.85 -14.75 23.37
N VAL A 88 8.02 -14.20 22.98
CA VAL A 88 8.60 -14.40 21.64
C VAL A 88 8.99 -15.87 21.44
N ARG A 89 9.58 -16.52 22.45
CA ARG A 89 9.91 -17.95 22.39
C ARG A 89 8.67 -18.83 22.25
N GLN A 90 7.62 -18.55 23.03
CA GLN A 90 6.39 -19.35 22.99
C GLN A 90 5.69 -19.26 21.63
N ARG A 91 5.60 -18.06 21.05
CA ARG A 91 5.02 -17.87 19.71
C ARG A 91 5.83 -18.60 18.64
N HIS A 92 7.15 -18.46 18.69
CA HIS A 92 8.05 -19.14 17.75
C HIS A 92 7.96 -20.67 17.87
N ALA A 93 7.92 -21.21 19.08
CA ALA A 93 7.75 -22.65 19.31
C ALA A 93 6.40 -23.18 18.77
N THR A 94 5.33 -22.41 18.95
CA THR A 94 4.00 -22.74 18.41
C THR A 94 4.01 -22.74 16.88
N PHE A 95 4.64 -21.72 16.29
CA PHE A 95 4.86 -21.63 14.84
C PHE A 95 5.67 -22.84 14.33
N GLN A 96 6.78 -23.17 14.98
CA GLN A 96 7.61 -24.29 14.58
C GLN A 96 6.81 -25.60 14.57
N ALA A 97 6.10 -25.89 15.67
CA ALA A 97 5.35 -27.13 15.83
C ALA A 97 4.18 -27.29 14.83
N ASN A 98 3.42 -26.21 14.60
CA ASN A 98 2.13 -26.28 13.91
C ASN A 98 2.20 -25.83 12.44
N VAL A 99 3.09 -24.90 12.13
CA VAL A 99 3.14 -24.22 10.82
C VAL A 99 4.38 -24.62 10.05
N PHE A 100 5.55 -24.60 10.69
CA PHE A 100 6.79 -24.91 9.99
C PHE A 100 6.94 -26.40 9.69
N ARG A 101 6.43 -27.28 10.55
CA ARG A 101 6.45 -28.73 10.30
C ARG A 101 5.84 -29.16 8.95
N PRO A 102 4.62 -28.75 8.56
CA PRO A 102 4.08 -29.09 7.23
C PRO A 102 4.83 -28.38 6.09
N TYR A 103 5.42 -27.20 6.34
CA TYR A 103 6.31 -26.53 5.39
C TYR A 103 7.60 -27.33 5.14
N TYR A 104 8.21 -27.84 6.22
CA TYR A 104 9.35 -28.74 6.20
C TYR A 104 9.05 -30.05 5.47
N ALA A 105 7.83 -30.60 5.60
CA ALA A 105 7.44 -31.81 4.89
C ALA A 105 7.51 -31.67 3.36
N ALA A 106 7.24 -30.48 2.81
CA ALA A 106 7.39 -30.21 1.39
C ALA A 106 8.87 -30.26 0.95
N TYR A 107 9.76 -29.62 1.71
CA TYR A 107 11.22 -29.73 1.50
C TYR A 107 11.69 -31.18 1.62
N LYS A 108 11.28 -31.88 2.69
CA LYS A 108 11.71 -33.25 2.97
C LYS A 108 11.33 -34.19 1.84
N ARG A 109 10.11 -34.08 1.30
CA ARG A 109 9.66 -34.88 0.15
C ARG A 109 10.55 -34.67 -1.08
N ALA A 110 10.88 -33.42 -1.41
CA ALA A 110 11.75 -33.10 -2.54
C ALA A 110 13.19 -33.58 -2.28
N SER A 111 13.70 -33.39 -1.06
CA SER A 111 15.02 -33.86 -0.66
C SER A 111 15.12 -35.38 -0.74
N ASP A 112 14.20 -36.13 -0.12
CA ASP A 112 14.19 -37.59 -0.13
C ASP A 112 14.09 -38.17 -1.56
N ALA A 113 13.38 -37.48 -2.47
CA ALA A 113 13.23 -37.92 -3.85
C ALA A 113 14.45 -37.62 -4.73
N TYR A 114 15.10 -36.46 -4.56
CA TYR A 114 16.06 -35.92 -5.52
C TYR A 114 17.45 -35.63 -4.97
N LYS A 115 17.70 -35.79 -3.67
CA LYS A 115 19.04 -35.65 -3.11
C LYS A 115 19.99 -36.72 -3.65
N LYS A 116 21.29 -36.44 -3.56
CA LYS A 116 22.33 -37.45 -3.72
C LYS A 116 22.69 -38.06 -2.37
N ASP A 117 23.37 -39.21 -2.39
CA ASP A 117 23.73 -39.96 -1.18
C ASP A 117 24.69 -39.17 -0.28
N GLU A 118 25.55 -38.35 -0.88
CA GLU A 118 26.46 -37.44 -0.20
C GLU A 118 25.79 -36.20 0.42
N ASP A 119 24.55 -35.90 0.04
CA ASP A 119 23.82 -34.74 0.55
C ASP A 119 23.09 -35.08 1.84
N LYS A 120 23.39 -34.31 2.89
CA LYS A 120 22.63 -34.35 4.14
C LYS A 120 21.26 -33.68 3.93
N THR A 121 20.19 -34.44 4.20
CA THR A 121 18.86 -33.85 4.37
C THR A 121 18.87 -32.98 5.63
N LEU A 122 18.58 -31.69 5.50
CA LEU A 122 18.51 -30.80 6.65
C LEU A 122 17.39 -31.25 7.60
N THR A 123 17.65 -31.17 8.89
CA THR A 123 16.62 -31.29 9.92
C THR A 123 15.68 -30.08 9.87
N GLU A 124 14.52 -30.19 10.53
CA GLU A 124 13.55 -29.10 10.61
C GLU A 124 14.19 -27.80 11.15
N ALA A 125 14.99 -27.91 12.23
CA ALA A 125 15.67 -26.77 12.83
C ALA A 125 16.78 -26.17 11.92
N GLU A 126 17.53 -27.02 11.22
CA GLU A 126 18.56 -26.58 10.28
C GLU A 126 17.94 -25.85 9.09
N LEU A 127 16.84 -26.36 8.52
CA LEU A 127 16.14 -25.69 7.43
C LEU A 127 15.54 -24.35 7.91
N LEU A 128 14.91 -24.35 9.08
CA LEU A 128 14.33 -23.15 9.69
C LEU A 128 15.38 -22.05 9.87
N SER A 129 16.58 -22.40 10.35
CA SER A 129 17.70 -21.47 10.46
C SER A 129 18.24 -21.05 9.09
N ALA A 130 18.42 -21.99 8.16
CA ALA A 130 18.93 -21.70 6.83
C ALA A 130 18.03 -20.75 6.01
N LEU A 131 16.72 -20.77 6.26
CA LEU A 131 15.75 -19.84 5.64
C LEU A 131 15.62 -18.50 6.40
N GLY A 132 16.28 -18.36 7.55
CA GLY A 132 16.24 -17.17 8.40
C GLY A 132 14.92 -17.03 9.17
N TYR A 133 14.35 -18.15 9.60
CA TYR A 133 13.17 -18.24 10.44
C TYR A 133 13.48 -18.75 11.85
N ASP A 134 14.76 -18.81 12.24
CA ASP A 134 15.15 -19.14 13.61
C ASP A 134 14.69 -18.09 14.62
N LEU A 135 14.69 -18.52 15.89
CA LEU A 135 14.26 -17.70 17.01
C LEU A 135 15.05 -16.39 17.09
N GLY A 136 16.34 -16.40 16.75
CA GLY A 136 17.17 -15.20 16.73
C GLY A 136 16.72 -14.23 15.64
N ALA A 137 16.52 -14.72 14.41
CA ALA A 137 16.01 -13.92 13.30
C ALA A 137 14.61 -13.34 13.57
N TYR A 138 13.71 -14.12 14.20
CA TYR A 138 12.39 -13.64 14.60
C TYR A 138 12.47 -12.60 15.72
N ALA A 139 13.25 -12.87 16.77
CA ALA A 139 13.42 -11.95 17.89
C ALA A 139 14.09 -10.63 17.50
N ALA A 140 15.03 -10.68 16.55
CA ALA A 140 15.67 -9.48 16.01
C ALA A 140 14.69 -8.58 15.23
N GLY A 141 13.55 -9.12 14.78
CA GLY A 141 12.55 -8.36 14.02
C GLY A 141 13.07 -7.77 12.70
N SER A 142 14.24 -8.18 12.24
CA SER A 142 14.96 -7.59 11.10
C SER A 142 14.33 -7.92 9.76
N SER A 143 13.45 -8.92 9.70
CA SER A 143 12.75 -9.31 8.48
C SER A 143 11.24 -9.31 8.69
N LEU A 144 10.56 -8.40 7.99
CA LEU A 144 9.09 -8.34 7.96
C LEU A 144 8.50 -9.70 7.54
N ALA A 145 9.08 -10.36 6.54
CA ALA A 145 8.65 -11.68 6.09
C ALA A 145 8.77 -12.75 7.20
N THR A 146 9.84 -12.73 7.99
CA THR A 146 9.99 -13.65 9.14
C THR A 146 8.93 -13.39 10.19
N LYS A 147 8.68 -12.12 10.54
CA LYS A 147 7.63 -11.75 11.48
C LYS A 147 6.24 -12.16 10.98
N ARG A 148 5.92 -11.88 9.71
CA ARG A 148 4.65 -12.25 9.08
C ARG A 148 4.48 -13.76 9.00
N PHE A 149 5.53 -14.52 8.70
CA PHE A 149 5.40 -15.96 8.66
C PHE A 149 5.11 -16.56 10.04
N VAL A 150 5.68 -16.00 11.10
CA VAL A 150 5.41 -16.46 12.47
C VAL A 150 4.01 -16.03 12.94
N GLU A 151 3.56 -14.82 12.59
CA GLU A 151 2.40 -14.18 13.24
C GLU A 151 1.12 -14.11 12.39
N ASN A 152 1.20 -14.25 11.06
CA ASN A 152 0.05 -14.07 10.17
C ASN A 152 -0.40 -15.40 9.53
N PRO A 153 -1.57 -15.96 9.93
CA PRO A 153 -2.10 -17.20 9.36
C PRO A 153 -2.34 -17.18 7.85
N GLU A 154 -2.75 -16.03 7.29
CA GLU A 154 -2.97 -15.90 5.84
C GLU A 154 -1.64 -15.97 5.09
N TYR A 155 -0.59 -15.31 5.61
CA TYR A 155 0.77 -15.43 5.07
C TYR A 155 1.24 -16.87 5.13
N GLN A 156 0.99 -17.57 6.24
CA GLN A 156 1.41 -18.97 6.43
C GLN A 156 0.78 -19.90 5.39
N GLN A 157 -0.54 -19.78 5.18
CA GLN A 157 -1.26 -20.57 4.19
C GLN A 157 -0.77 -20.28 2.77
N GLN A 158 -0.59 -18.99 2.42
CA GLN A 158 -0.11 -18.60 1.10
C GLN A 158 1.33 -19.07 0.86
N ALA A 159 2.23 -18.92 1.83
CA ALA A 159 3.62 -19.38 1.74
C ALA A 159 3.68 -20.89 1.50
N GLN A 160 2.93 -21.66 2.29
CA GLN A 160 2.90 -23.11 2.16
C GLN A 160 2.34 -23.55 0.79
N ALA A 161 1.23 -22.95 0.35
CA ALA A 161 0.64 -23.27 -0.96
C ALA A 161 1.58 -22.90 -2.12
N ALA A 162 2.17 -21.70 -2.07
CA ALA A 162 3.09 -21.20 -3.07
C ALA A 162 4.34 -22.09 -3.20
N VAL A 163 5.01 -22.37 -2.08
CA VAL A 163 6.25 -23.17 -2.11
C VAL A 163 5.96 -24.63 -2.45
N ALA A 164 4.86 -25.21 -1.96
CA ALA A 164 4.48 -26.57 -2.35
C ALA A 164 4.19 -26.69 -3.87
N ALA A 165 3.49 -25.71 -4.44
CA ALA A 165 3.24 -25.64 -5.87
C ALA A 165 4.54 -25.46 -6.66
N ALA A 166 5.41 -24.54 -6.23
CA ALA A 166 6.71 -24.29 -6.83
C ALA A 166 7.61 -25.52 -6.86
N MET A 167 7.61 -26.32 -5.78
CA MET A 167 8.39 -27.55 -5.70
C MET A 167 7.79 -28.72 -6.51
N SER A 168 6.50 -28.62 -6.85
CA SER A 168 5.79 -29.62 -7.66
C SER A 168 5.67 -29.20 -9.13
N ASP A 169 6.12 -28.00 -9.49
CA ASP A 169 6.11 -27.49 -10.85
C ASP A 169 6.96 -28.38 -11.78
N PRO A 170 6.49 -28.73 -12.98
CA PRO A 170 7.25 -29.58 -13.90
C PRO A 170 8.65 -29.06 -14.24
N GLY A 171 8.84 -27.74 -14.29
CA GLY A 171 10.14 -27.11 -14.51
C GLY A 171 11.08 -27.35 -13.34
N THR A 172 10.62 -27.11 -12.11
CA THR A 172 11.39 -27.41 -10.89
C THR A 172 11.69 -28.90 -10.76
N VAL A 173 10.71 -29.76 -11.00
CA VAL A 173 10.89 -31.23 -10.95
C VAL A 173 11.95 -31.67 -11.95
N ARG A 174 11.96 -31.11 -13.16
CA ARG A 174 13.00 -31.40 -14.15
C ARG A 174 14.39 -30.98 -13.66
N LEU A 175 14.53 -29.77 -13.11
CA LEU A 175 15.81 -29.29 -12.55
C LEU A 175 16.31 -30.17 -11.40
N LEU A 176 15.41 -30.66 -10.55
CA LEU A 176 15.76 -31.58 -9.46
C LEU A 176 16.15 -32.97 -9.97
N ALA A 177 15.51 -33.45 -11.03
CA ALA A 177 15.91 -34.69 -11.70
C ALA A 177 17.29 -34.56 -12.38
N GLU A 178 17.54 -33.44 -13.05
CA GLU A 178 18.86 -33.10 -13.61
C GLU A 178 19.92 -33.03 -12.51
N TYR A 179 19.62 -32.40 -11.36
CA TYR A 179 20.51 -32.41 -10.19
C TYR A 179 20.84 -33.82 -9.75
N LYS A 180 19.84 -34.69 -9.58
CA LYS A 180 20.05 -36.07 -9.13
C LYS A 180 20.98 -36.83 -10.08
N ALA A 181 20.86 -36.61 -11.39
CA ALA A 181 21.68 -37.24 -12.42
C ALA A 181 23.05 -36.58 -12.64
N ALA A 182 23.22 -35.30 -12.26
CA ALA A 182 24.42 -34.54 -12.57
C ALA A 182 25.66 -35.03 -11.83
N GLU A 183 26.83 -34.95 -12.46
CA GLU A 183 28.12 -35.22 -11.83
C GLU A 183 28.88 -33.92 -11.57
N LYS A 184 29.80 -33.93 -10.60
CA LYS A 184 30.68 -32.79 -10.30
C LYS A 184 31.81 -32.68 -11.33
N THR A 185 31.46 -32.28 -12.54
CA THR A 185 32.40 -32.13 -13.66
C THR A 185 33.00 -30.73 -13.75
N ALA A 186 32.44 -29.75 -13.04
CA ALA A 186 32.95 -28.38 -12.97
C ALA A 186 33.85 -28.18 -11.73
N GLN A 187 34.54 -27.05 -11.69
CA GLN A 187 35.30 -26.60 -10.51
C GLN A 187 34.78 -25.23 -10.05
N SER A 188 34.49 -25.12 -8.76
CA SER A 188 34.21 -23.84 -8.11
C SER A 188 35.44 -23.39 -7.37
N CYS A 189 36.08 -22.33 -7.86
CA CYS A 189 37.24 -21.73 -7.23
C CYS A 189 36.84 -20.55 -6.35
N SER A 190 37.37 -20.52 -5.13
CA SER A 190 37.18 -19.40 -4.20
C SER A 190 38.53 -18.96 -3.68
N THR A 191 38.73 -17.64 -3.59
CA THR A 191 39.92 -17.06 -2.98
C THR A 191 39.73 -17.01 -1.48
N VAL A 192 40.54 -17.76 -0.76
CA VAL A 192 40.57 -17.74 0.71
C VAL A 192 41.85 -17.06 1.15
N THR A 193 41.73 -16.10 2.06
CA THR A 193 42.89 -15.47 2.69
C THR A 193 43.49 -16.45 3.69
N GLU A 194 44.72 -16.89 3.42
CA GLU A 194 45.49 -17.71 4.34
C GLU A 194 46.61 -16.90 4.98
N GLN A 195 46.84 -17.12 6.27
CA GLN A 195 48.07 -16.64 6.91
C GLN A 195 49.21 -17.59 6.55
N ARG A 196 50.19 -17.07 5.81
CA ARG A 196 51.43 -17.80 5.52
C ARG A 196 52.62 -17.03 6.05
N ARG A 197 53.60 -17.77 6.58
CA ARG A 197 54.93 -17.23 6.89
C ARG A 197 55.76 -17.20 5.62
N GLY A 198 56.49 -16.11 5.43
CA GLY A 198 57.39 -15.96 4.30
C GLY A 198 58.39 -14.85 4.54
N TRP A 199 59.48 -14.90 3.77
CA TRP A 199 60.48 -13.85 3.77
C TRP A 199 59.94 -12.60 3.08
N ASP A 200 60.04 -11.46 3.75
CA ASP A 200 59.74 -10.15 3.19
C ASP A 200 60.99 -9.27 3.25
N SER A 201 61.56 -9.02 2.07
CA SER A 201 62.78 -8.21 1.91
C SER A 201 62.61 -6.75 2.31
N SER A 202 61.38 -6.29 2.50
CA SER A 202 61.06 -4.92 2.92
C SER A 202 60.70 -4.81 4.40
N SER A 203 60.57 -5.93 5.11
CA SER A 203 60.20 -5.93 6.52
C SER A 203 61.38 -5.59 7.43
N THR A 204 61.16 -4.70 8.39
CA THR A 204 62.11 -4.29 9.44
C THR A 204 61.74 -4.86 10.81
N ALA A 205 60.86 -5.87 10.85
CA ALA A 205 60.25 -6.39 12.08
C ALA A 205 61.21 -7.22 12.97
N CYS A 206 62.36 -7.62 12.46
CA CYS A 206 63.39 -8.41 13.14
C CYS A 206 64.67 -7.57 13.28
N SER A 207 65.50 -7.81 14.29
CA SER A 207 66.68 -6.98 14.58
C SER A 207 67.71 -6.95 13.44
N ASP A 208 67.85 -8.04 12.71
CA ASP A 208 68.93 -8.25 11.75
C ASP A 208 68.49 -8.00 10.29
N TRP A 209 67.38 -7.28 10.10
CA TRP A 209 66.73 -7.05 8.80
C TRP A 209 67.65 -6.41 7.74
N PHE A 210 68.73 -5.76 8.18
CA PHE A 210 69.71 -5.05 7.36
C PHE A 210 70.93 -5.91 6.97
N TYR A 211 71.02 -7.17 7.40
CA TYR A 211 72.04 -8.12 6.95
C TYR A 211 71.51 -9.02 5.83
N THR A 212 72.37 -9.48 4.91
CA THR A 212 71.97 -10.34 3.78
C THR A 212 71.62 -11.77 4.25
N PRO A 213 70.48 -12.35 3.81
CA PRO A 213 69.46 -11.76 2.95
C PRO A 213 68.69 -10.65 3.67
N TYR A 214 68.54 -9.49 3.04
CA TYR A 214 67.82 -8.34 3.61
C TYR A 214 66.35 -8.69 3.84
N GLY A 215 65.78 -8.27 4.97
CA GLY A 215 64.38 -8.46 5.33
C GLY A 215 64.14 -9.32 6.58
N CYS A 216 62.89 -9.74 6.76
CA CYS A 216 62.48 -10.57 7.88
C CYS A 216 61.47 -11.63 7.46
N GLU A 217 61.40 -12.72 8.23
CA GLU A 217 60.26 -13.62 8.16
C GLU A 217 59.03 -12.95 8.80
N VAL A 218 57.97 -12.77 8.01
CA VAL A 218 56.69 -12.18 8.46
C VAL A 218 55.54 -13.13 8.20
N THR A 219 54.49 -13.00 9.02
CA THR A 219 53.20 -13.64 8.74
C THR A 219 52.34 -12.67 7.95
N ARG A 220 51.95 -13.04 6.74
CA ARG A 220 51.10 -12.20 5.89
C ARG A 220 49.85 -12.95 5.43
N ASN A 221 48.78 -12.19 5.25
CA ASN A 221 47.55 -12.64 4.64
C ASN A 221 47.76 -12.69 3.12
N VAL A 222 47.79 -13.89 2.55
CA VAL A 222 47.92 -14.10 1.11
C VAL A 222 46.61 -14.69 0.56
N PRO A 223 46.07 -14.13 -0.54
CA PRO A 223 44.95 -14.73 -1.24
C PRO A 223 45.41 -16.04 -1.88
N VAL A 224 44.80 -17.16 -1.49
CA VAL A 224 45.05 -18.47 -2.07
C VAL A 224 43.77 -18.95 -2.73
N GLU A 225 43.87 -19.29 -4.01
CA GLU A 225 42.74 -19.87 -4.74
C GLU A 225 42.60 -21.34 -4.37
N ARG A 226 41.41 -21.72 -3.90
CA ARG A 226 41.02 -23.10 -3.60
C ARG A 226 39.87 -23.49 -4.51
N CYS A 227 40.10 -24.46 -5.37
CA CYS A 227 39.10 -25.04 -6.25
C CYS A 227 38.56 -26.34 -5.67
N VAL A 228 37.23 -26.46 -5.60
CA VAL A 228 36.53 -27.68 -5.20
C VAL A 228 35.67 -28.19 -6.36
N PRO A 229 35.52 -29.52 -6.53
CA PRO A 229 34.59 -30.07 -7.51
C PRO A 229 33.18 -29.53 -7.28
N ALA A 230 32.55 -29.02 -8.34
CA ALA A 230 31.25 -28.38 -8.32
C ALA A 230 30.36 -28.93 -9.43
N TYR A 231 29.06 -28.73 -9.28
CA TYR A 231 28.11 -29.01 -10.35
C TYR A 231 28.18 -27.94 -11.44
N PRO A 232 27.89 -28.29 -12.70
CA PRO A 232 27.72 -27.30 -13.77
C PRO A 232 26.70 -26.22 -13.41
N ASP A 233 26.84 -25.04 -14.03
CA ASP A 233 25.92 -23.93 -13.83
C ASP A 233 24.47 -24.33 -14.15
N GLY A 234 23.54 -23.83 -13.35
CA GLY A 234 22.11 -24.10 -13.51
C GLY A 234 21.61 -25.37 -12.81
N ILE A 235 22.50 -26.23 -12.31
CA ILE A 235 22.13 -27.39 -11.49
C ILE A 235 21.78 -26.94 -10.07
N VAL A 236 20.58 -27.29 -9.60
CA VAL A 236 20.01 -26.76 -8.35
C VAL A 236 19.67 -27.90 -7.39
N SER A 237 20.27 -27.91 -6.21
CA SER A 237 19.94 -28.89 -5.17
C SER A 237 18.53 -28.65 -4.60
N PRO A 238 17.89 -29.67 -3.98
CA PRO A 238 16.57 -29.50 -3.37
C PRO A 238 16.50 -28.35 -2.37
N PHE A 239 17.56 -28.14 -1.59
CA PHE A 239 17.65 -27.01 -0.66
C PHE A 239 17.68 -25.66 -1.38
N VAL A 240 18.49 -25.52 -2.43
CA VAL A 240 18.57 -24.26 -3.18
C VAL A 240 17.26 -23.99 -3.92
N ALA A 241 16.62 -25.00 -4.50
CA ALA A 241 15.32 -24.85 -5.16
C ALA A 241 14.23 -24.40 -4.17
N PHE A 242 14.18 -25.03 -2.99
CA PHE A 242 13.24 -24.66 -1.94
C PHE A 242 13.51 -23.24 -1.41
N GLY A 243 14.78 -22.89 -1.17
CA GLY A 243 15.16 -21.54 -0.74
C GLY A 243 14.85 -20.47 -1.79
N ARG A 244 14.95 -20.78 -3.09
CA ARG A 244 14.50 -19.89 -4.17
C ARG A 244 12.99 -19.69 -4.14
N ALA A 245 12.21 -20.78 -4.03
CA ALA A 245 10.76 -20.69 -3.93
C ALA A 245 10.31 -19.83 -2.73
N ASP A 246 10.89 -20.07 -1.55
CA ASP A 246 10.67 -19.28 -0.33
C ASP A 246 11.04 -17.81 -0.54
N GLY A 247 12.25 -17.54 -1.03
CA GLY A 247 12.74 -16.19 -1.30
C GLY A 247 11.86 -15.42 -2.28
N THR A 248 11.47 -16.05 -3.39
CA THR A 248 10.60 -15.46 -4.40
C THR A 248 9.22 -15.13 -3.83
N PHE A 249 8.61 -16.04 -3.06
CA PHE A 249 7.34 -15.78 -2.40
C PHE A 249 7.42 -14.56 -1.48
N ARG A 250 8.46 -14.48 -0.64
CA ARG A 250 8.67 -13.36 0.29
C ARG A 250 8.76 -12.02 -0.44
N THR A 251 9.51 -11.98 -1.53
CA THR A 251 9.70 -10.77 -2.34
C THR A 251 8.39 -10.34 -2.99
N LEU A 252 7.65 -11.26 -3.61
CA LEU A 252 6.35 -10.97 -4.24
C LEU A 252 5.32 -10.51 -3.20
N TRP A 253 5.25 -11.17 -2.05
CA TRP A 253 4.33 -10.79 -0.99
C TRP A 253 4.64 -9.41 -0.43
N ALA A 254 5.91 -9.10 -0.19
CA ALA A 254 6.33 -7.78 0.27
C ALA A 254 5.97 -6.69 -0.75
N ALA A 255 6.27 -6.91 -2.03
CA ALA A 255 5.94 -5.96 -3.09
C ALA A 255 4.42 -5.72 -3.21
N ARG A 256 3.61 -6.79 -3.09
CA ARG A 256 2.15 -6.67 -3.15
C ARG A 256 1.58 -5.98 -1.90
N ALA A 257 2.12 -6.27 -0.73
CA ALA A 257 1.72 -5.60 0.51
C ALA A 257 2.01 -4.10 0.45
N GLU A 258 3.18 -3.71 -0.06
CA GLU A 258 3.56 -2.31 -0.24
C GLU A 258 2.66 -1.60 -1.27
N SER A 259 2.34 -2.27 -2.39
CA SER A 259 1.38 -1.76 -3.38
C SER A 259 0.01 -1.52 -2.74
N ASN A 260 -0.53 -2.50 -2.01
CA ASN A 260 -1.85 -2.40 -1.38
C ASN A 260 -1.88 -1.27 -0.33
N ALA A 261 -0.82 -1.13 0.47
CA ALA A 261 -0.71 -0.04 1.45
C ALA A 261 -0.63 1.34 0.76
N SER A 262 0.13 1.45 -0.34
CA SER A 262 0.22 2.67 -1.14
C SER A 262 -1.13 3.05 -1.75
N ASP A 263 -1.86 2.08 -2.29
CA ASP A 263 -3.20 2.28 -2.86
C ASP A 263 -4.23 2.70 -1.81
N ALA A 264 -4.19 2.09 -0.63
CA ALA A 264 -5.03 2.49 0.49
C ALA A 264 -4.72 3.92 0.95
N TYR A 265 -3.44 4.26 1.11
CA TYR A 265 -3.00 5.61 1.47
C TYR A 265 -3.42 6.66 0.44
N ARG A 266 -3.28 6.36 -0.86
CA ARG A 266 -3.75 7.23 -1.94
C ARG A 266 -5.25 7.46 -1.85
N THR A 267 -6.03 6.39 -1.66
CA THR A 267 -7.49 6.48 -1.54
C THR A 267 -7.90 7.28 -0.30
N LEU A 268 -7.21 7.10 0.83
CA LEU A 268 -7.42 7.90 2.05
C LEU A 268 -7.17 9.38 1.77
N THR A 269 -6.03 9.70 1.17
CA THR A 269 -5.65 11.08 0.81
C THR A 269 -6.66 11.71 -0.16
N GLU A 270 -7.14 10.96 -1.15
CA GLU A 270 -8.19 11.42 -2.07
C GLU A 270 -9.51 11.70 -1.35
N ARG A 271 -9.91 10.85 -0.40
CA ARG A 271 -11.12 11.05 0.43
C ARG A 271 -10.97 12.25 1.37
N GLU A 272 -9.81 12.44 1.98
CA GLU A 272 -9.50 13.58 2.85
C GLU A 272 -9.52 14.90 2.07
N ASN A 273 -8.85 14.96 0.91
CA ASN A 273 -8.87 16.12 0.02
C ASN A 273 -10.30 16.45 -0.43
N THR A 274 -11.09 15.42 -0.72
CA THR A 274 -12.50 15.58 -1.07
C THR A 274 -13.31 16.18 0.08
N ARG A 275 -13.03 15.78 1.33
CA ARG A 275 -13.67 16.36 2.52
C ARG A 275 -13.21 17.78 2.81
N ALA A 276 -11.92 18.08 2.65
CA ALA A 276 -11.39 19.43 2.82
C ALA A 276 -12.06 20.44 1.88
N ALA A 277 -12.46 20.00 0.68
CA ALA A 277 -13.20 20.82 -0.28
C ALA A 277 -14.67 21.10 0.11
N ILE A 278 -15.24 20.40 1.11
CA ILE A 278 -16.63 20.61 1.55
C ILE A 278 -16.81 21.98 2.22
N GLY A 279 -15.87 22.39 3.07
CA GLY A 279 -15.96 23.63 3.84
C GLY A 279 -16.15 24.89 2.96
N PRO A 280 -15.26 25.14 1.98
CA PRO A 280 -15.40 26.26 1.06
C PRO A 280 -16.71 26.23 0.25
N ARG A 281 -17.18 25.04 -0.15
CA ARG A 281 -18.43 24.89 -0.92
C ARG A 281 -19.67 25.16 -0.07
N LEU A 282 -19.70 24.72 1.18
CA LEU A 282 -20.78 25.03 2.11
C LEU A 282 -20.87 26.54 2.39
N LEU A 283 -19.72 27.22 2.52
CA LEU A 283 -19.71 28.68 2.68
C LEU A 283 -20.31 29.40 1.46
N ILE A 284 -19.97 28.95 0.24
CA ILE A 284 -20.57 29.49 -1.00
C ILE A 284 -22.08 29.23 -1.02
N ALA A 285 -22.52 28.02 -0.68
CA ALA A 285 -23.95 27.68 -0.62
C ALA A 285 -24.69 28.56 0.40
N LEU A 286 -24.12 28.77 1.59
CA LEU A 286 -24.66 29.65 2.62
C LEU A 286 -24.77 31.10 2.13
N GLN A 287 -23.75 31.61 1.43
CA GLN A 287 -23.77 32.95 0.84
C GLN A 287 -24.88 33.09 -0.21
N ILE A 288 -25.09 32.09 -1.06
CA ILE A 288 -26.18 32.08 -2.06
C ILE A 288 -27.55 32.08 -1.38
N ILE A 289 -27.75 31.23 -0.37
CA ILE A 289 -29.01 31.18 0.40
C ILE A 289 -29.26 32.51 1.12
N GLY A 290 -28.23 33.08 1.76
CA GLY A 290 -28.31 34.38 2.43
C GLY A 290 -28.67 35.51 1.46
N GLY A 291 -28.05 35.53 0.27
CA GLY A 291 -28.38 36.47 -0.79
C GLY A 291 -29.83 36.33 -1.29
N PHE A 292 -30.30 35.09 -1.47
CA PHE A 292 -31.68 34.82 -1.85
C PHE A 292 -32.69 35.32 -0.79
N LEU A 293 -32.43 35.04 0.50
CA LEU A 293 -33.27 35.50 1.60
C LEU A 293 -33.34 37.02 1.68
N ALA A 294 -32.21 37.71 1.45
CA ALA A 294 -32.17 39.16 1.41
C ALA A 294 -33.07 39.71 0.28
N VAL A 295 -32.97 39.16 -0.94
CA VAL A 295 -33.82 39.56 -2.08
C VAL A 295 -35.30 39.30 -1.79
N MET A 296 -35.66 38.13 -1.25
CA MET A 296 -37.04 37.82 -0.86
C MET A 296 -37.58 38.76 0.20
N PHE A 297 -36.77 39.12 1.20
CA PHE A 297 -37.15 40.06 2.23
C PHE A 297 -37.48 41.44 1.67
N PHE A 298 -36.67 41.96 0.73
CA PHE A 298 -36.99 43.20 0.01
C PHE A 298 -38.31 43.11 -0.76
N PHE A 299 -38.58 41.97 -1.42
CA PHE A 299 -39.85 41.74 -2.11
C PHE A 299 -41.04 41.76 -1.16
N LEU A 300 -40.90 41.17 0.03
CA LEU A 300 -41.95 41.19 1.06
C LEU A 300 -42.21 42.60 1.56
N ILE A 301 -41.17 43.40 1.82
CA ILE A 301 -41.33 44.82 2.20
C ILE A 301 -42.11 45.59 1.15
N ILE A 302 -41.70 45.49 -0.12
CA ILE A 302 -42.38 46.17 -1.24
C ILE A 302 -43.83 45.69 -1.38
N ALA A 303 -44.08 44.39 -1.22
CA ALA A 303 -45.42 43.84 -1.29
C ALA A 303 -46.32 44.35 -0.15
N VAL A 304 -45.80 44.41 1.08
CA VAL A 304 -46.50 44.96 2.25
C VAL A 304 -46.79 46.45 2.05
N GLU A 305 -45.81 47.23 1.61
CA GLU A 305 -45.99 48.65 1.33
C GLU A 305 -47.09 48.89 0.28
N ARG A 306 -47.07 48.11 -0.80
CA ARG A 306 -48.09 48.18 -1.85
C ARG A 306 -49.47 47.78 -1.33
N HIS A 307 -49.56 46.79 -0.45
CA HIS A 307 -50.82 46.37 0.14
C HIS A 307 -51.38 47.43 1.10
N LEU A 308 -50.52 48.05 1.92
CA LEU A 308 -50.89 49.16 2.82
C LEU A 308 -51.37 50.38 2.04
N ARG A 309 -50.69 50.74 0.93
CA ARG A 309 -51.15 51.82 0.03
C ARG A 309 -52.53 51.51 -0.57
N ARG A 310 -52.81 50.26 -0.95
CA ARG A 310 -54.13 49.85 -1.46
C ARG A 310 -55.22 49.94 -0.40
N LEU A 311 -54.92 49.56 0.85
CA LEU A 311 -55.87 49.69 1.96
C LEU A 311 -56.15 51.17 2.27
N ALA A 312 -55.13 52.03 2.25
CA ALA A 312 -55.29 53.49 2.43
C ALA A 312 -56.06 54.17 1.27
N GLN A 313 -56.03 53.57 0.06
CA GLN A 313 -56.75 54.06 -1.13
C GLN A 313 -58.11 53.43 -1.33
N SER A 314 -58.57 52.56 -0.43
CA SER A 314 -59.95 52.07 -0.44
C SER A 314 -60.78 53.09 0.34
N PRO A 315 -61.44 54.07 -0.31
CA PRO A 315 -62.32 54.98 0.39
C PRO A 315 -63.39 54.12 1.04
N SER A 316 -63.45 54.20 2.37
CA SER A 316 -64.62 53.80 3.12
C SER A 316 -65.83 54.43 2.43
N LEU A 317 -66.63 53.60 1.76
CA LEU A 317 -68.05 53.83 1.55
C LEU A 317 -68.67 53.91 2.95
N VAL A 318 -68.43 55.02 3.64
CA VAL A 318 -69.28 55.46 4.74
C VAL A 318 -70.56 55.89 4.04
N THR A 319 -71.44 54.91 3.93
CA THR A 319 -72.89 55.02 3.89
C THR A 319 -73.39 56.46 3.99
N ASP A 320 -73.82 56.99 2.84
CA ASP A 320 -74.90 57.96 2.77
C ASP A 320 -76.09 57.39 3.56
N VAL A 321 -76.33 57.93 4.76
CA VAL A 321 -77.60 57.79 5.47
C VAL A 321 -78.31 59.12 5.36
N GLU A 322 -79.23 59.23 4.40
CA GLU A 322 -80.36 60.17 4.43
C GLU A 322 -81.38 59.78 3.36
N PRO A 323 -82.66 60.19 3.43
CA PRO A 323 -83.60 60.25 4.56
C PRO A 323 -84.89 59.45 4.24
N ARG A 324 -85.72 59.08 5.22
CA ARG A 324 -87.16 58.88 4.96
C ARG A 324 -88.05 58.95 6.21
N VAL A 325 -88.92 59.96 6.14
CA VAL A 325 -90.19 60.26 6.86
C VAL A 325 -90.06 60.75 8.30
#